data_AF-A0A4P2VBB5-F1
#
_entry.id   AF-A0A4P2VBB5-F1
#
_cell.length_a   1.000
_cell.length_b   1.000
_cell.length_c   1.000
_cell.angle_alpha   90.00
_cell.angle_beta   90.00
_cell.angle_gamma   90.00
#
_symmetry.space_group_name_H-M   'P 1'
#
loop_
_entity.id
_entity.type
_entity.pdbx_description
1 polymer ?
#
loop_
_entity_poly.entity_id
_entity_poly.type
_entity_poly.pdbx_seq_one_letter_code
_entity_poly.pdbx_strand_id
1 'polypeptide(L)'
;MIINQQIKFYRTEQKMSQDMLAEKLNISRQSISKWERGESLPSIDNLIRLSEILGIPLDDLVKGKESFPIPFSFGQNTSKIYFTVFVLLTVLICFLTYAIKPDFIVVLLAFGYCYGMVSLIGFRNFKDYYDYFVVWHQGIEVYSGTKFKLTATLLSFMGKRKTKQIPYDSIESLKIYFNNEGYDPGTHEGLNYRRRQTVVGREVFNLILTTKDQENYTLNLDRLFYPQSDEYKYFSAIMSFFEKHEIKIEDAYGILTAISGEYDLIEAAYRKR
;
A
#
# COMPACT_ATOMS: atom_id res chain seq x y z
N MET A 1 4.69 -2.47 -26.95
CA MET A 1 5.12 -3.37 -25.86
C MET A 1 5.61 -2.50 -24.69
N ILE A 2 5.69 -3.00 -23.46
CA ILE A 2 6.09 -2.14 -22.32
C ILE A 2 7.61 -1.90 -22.34
N ILE A 3 8.40 -2.95 -22.63
CA ILE A 3 9.87 -2.91 -22.68
C ILE A 3 10.40 -1.79 -23.59
N ASN A 4 9.84 -1.63 -24.81
CA ASN A 4 10.35 -0.64 -25.76
C ASN A 4 10.16 0.80 -25.28
N GLN A 5 9.07 1.07 -24.55
CA GLN A 5 8.82 2.37 -23.94
C GLN A 5 9.75 2.60 -22.73
N GLN A 6 9.96 1.59 -21.90
CA GLN A 6 10.84 1.67 -20.73
C GLN A 6 12.30 1.95 -21.10
N ILE A 7 12.84 1.22 -22.09
CA ILE A 7 14.21 1.45 -22.58
C ILE A 7 14.38 2.91 -23.01
N LYS A 8 13.44 3.41 -23.82
CA LYS A 8 13.48 4.79 -24.31
C LYS A 8 13.38 5.80 -23.18
N PHE A 9 12.41 5.62 -22.27
CA PHE A 9 12.14 6.50 -21.14
C PHE A 9 13.36 6.67 -20.24
N TYR A 10 13.90 5.56 -19.71
CA TYR A 10 15.05 5.62 -18.79
C TYR A 10 16.33 6.07 -19.47
N ARG A 11 16.52 5.74 -20.76
CA ARG A 11 17.64 6.29 -21.54
C ARG A 11 17.56 7.81 -21.63
N THR A 12 16.37 8.35 -21.92
CA THR A 12 16.18 9.81 -22.03
C THR A 12 16.28 10.53 -20.69
N GLU A 13 15.78 9.93 -19.61
CA GLU A 13 15.92 10.46 -18.25
C GLU A 13 17.40 10.63 -17.85
N GLN A 14 18.24 9.66 -18.25
CA GLN A 14 19.68 9.72 -18.02
C GLN A 14 20.45 10.50 -19.09
N LYS A 15 19.74 11.24 -19.97
CA LYS A 15 20.31 12.07 -21.04
C LYS A 15 21.24 11.32 -22.00
N MET A 16 21.05 10.01 -22.17
CA MET A 16 21.85 9.20 -23.08
C MET A 16 21.26 9.23 -24.50
N SER A 17 22.11 9.27 -25.53
CA SER A 17 21.68 9.01 -26.90
C SER A 17 21.55 7.50 -27.17
N GLN A 18 20.87 7.10 -28.25
CA GLN A 18 20.84 5.69 -28.67
C GLN A 18 22.25 5.15 -28.93
N ASP A 19 23.16 5.99 -29.41
CA ASP A 19 24.56 5.66 -29.66
C ASP A 19 25.32 5.40 -28.36
N MET A 20 25.14 6.25 -27.35
CA MET A 20 25.76 6.06 -26.03
C MET A 20 25.29 4.79 -25.33
N LEU A 21 23.99 4.46 -25.45
CA LEU A 21 23.45 3.23 -24.87
C LEU A 21 23.98 1.99 -25.61
N ALA A 22 24.07 2.07 -26.94
CA ALA A 22 24.62 0.99 -27.77
C ALA A 22 26.11 0.72 -27.46
N GLU A 23 26.90 1.77 -27.24
CA GLU A 23 28.30 1.69 -26.84
C GLU A 23 28.45 0.99 -25.49
N LYS A 24 27.66 1.39 -24.48
CA LYS A 24 27.68 0.75 -23.15
C LYS A 24 27.29 -0.73 -23.19
N LEU A 25 26.38 -1.13 -24.08
CA LEU A 25 25.95 -2.51 -24.26
C LEU A 25 26.87 -3.32 -25.18
N ASN A 26 27.82 -2.66 -25.86
CA ASN A 26 28.66 -3.24 -26.90
C ASN A 26 27.84 -3.88 -28.04
N ILE A 27 26.85 -3.15 -28.55
CA ILE A 27 25.99 -3.57 -29.67
C ILE A 27 25.80 -2.44 -30.68
N SER A 28 25.14 -2.74 -31.80
CA SER A 28 24.82 -1.72 -32.80
C SER A 28 23.73 -0.74 -32.31
N ARG A 29 23.85 0.54 -32.66
CA ARG A 29 22.78 1.54 -32.50
C ARG A 29 21.46 1.10 -33.15
N GLN A 30 21.54 0.40 -34.27
CA GLN A 30 20.36 -0.14 -34.96
C GLN A 30 19.57 -1.10 -34.07
N SER A 31 20.26 -1.91 -33.25
CA SER A 31 19.62 -2.81 -32.28
C SER A 31 18.79 -2.02 -31.27
N ILE A 32 19.37 -0.99 -30.64
CA ILE A 32 18.65 -0.09 -29.72
C ILE A 32 17.44 0.54 -30.40
N SER A 33 17.63 1.02 -31.62
CA SER A 33 16.58 1.67 -32.40
C SER A 33 15.40 0.74 -32.69
N LYS A 34 15.68 -0.52 -33.07
CA LYS A 34 14.66 -1.56 -33.28
C LYS A 34 13.94 -1.90 -31.98
N TRP A 35 14.68 -2.01 -30.87
CA TRP A 35 14.09 -2.26 -29.56
C TRP A 35 13.15 -1.14 -29.14
N GLU A 36 13.55 0.13 -29.24
CA GLU A 36 12.70 1.27 -28.85
C GLU A 36 11.45 1.43 -29.73
N ARG A 37 11.52 1.02 -31.00
CA ARG A 37 10.36 0.97 -31.91
C ARG A 37 9.49 -0.28 -31.75
N GLY A 38 9.93 -1.27 -30.96
CA GLY A 38 9.21 -2.54 -30.78
C GLY A 38 9.29 -3.48 -31.98
N GLU A 39 10.25 -3.27 -32.89
CA GLU A 39 10.48 -4.12 -34.07
C GLU A 39 11.22 -5.42 -33.71
N SER A 40 11.94 -5.43 -32.60
CA SER A 40 12.58 -6.63 -32.04
C SER A 40 12.69 -6.52 -30.52
N LEU A 41 12.95 -7.66 -29.87
CA LEU A 41 13.16 -7.72 -28.42
C LEU A 41 14.66 -7.88 -28.10
N PRO A 42 15.13 -7.27 -26.98
CA PRO A 42 16.44 -7.60 -26.43
C PRO A 42 16.46 -9.06 -25.94
N SER A 43 17.61 -9.73 -26.04
CA SER A 43 17.82 -11.02 -25.38
C SER A 43 17.80 -10.88 -23.85
N ILE A 44 17.67 -12.00 -23.13
CA ILE A 44 17.71 -12.00 -21.66
C ILE A 44 19.00 -11.35 -21.13
N ASP A 45 20.16 -11.70 -21.71
CA ASP A 45 21.43 -11.07 -21.34
C ASP A 45 21.43 -9.55 -21.53
N ASN A 46 20.84 -9.08 -22.63
CA ASN A 46 20.73 -7.65 -22.90
C ASN A 46 19.75 -6.95 -21.94
N LEU A 47 18.67 -7.62 -21.54
CA LEU A 47 17.73 -7.10 -20.54
C LEU A 47 18.41 -6.95 -19.18
N ILE A 48 19.22 -7.92 -18.75
CA ILE A 48 19.99 -7.85 -17.50
C ILE A 48 20.96 -6.66 -17.56
N ARG A 49 21.75 -6.56 -18.63
CA ARG A 49 22.69 -5.42 -18.79
C ARG A 49 21.99 -4.06 -18.89
N LEU A 50 20.84 -4.01 -19.57
CA LEU A 50 20.00 -2.80 -19.60
C LEU A 50 19.56 -2.41 -18.20
N SER A 51 19.13 -3.37 -17.37
CA SER A 51 18.72 -3.11 -15.99
C SER A 51 19.86 -2.52 -15.15
N GLU A 52 21.09 -3.02 -15.34
CA GLU A 52 22.29 -2.52 -14.67
C GLU A 52 22.69 -1.11 -15.16
N ILE A 53 22.72 -0.89 -16.47
CA ILE A 53 23.11 0.39 -17.08
C ILE A 53 22.10 1.50 -16.76
N LEU A 54 20.81 1.17 -16.83
CA LEU A 54 19.72 2.10 -16.54
C LEU A 54 19.44 2.21 -15.03
N GLY A 55 20.07 1.38 -14.19
CA GLY A 55 19.94 1.45 -12.74
C GLY A 55 18.53 1.16 -12.23
N ILE A 56 17.81 0.25 -12.89
CA ILE A 56 16.45 -0.16 -12.52
C ILE A 56 16.35 -1.67 -12.34
N PRO A 57 15.46 -2.17 -11.45
CA PRO A 57 15.16 -3.59 -11.37
C PRO A 57 14.74 -4.16 -12.73
N LEU A 58 15.18 -5.39 -13.04
CA LEU A 58 14.79 -6.08 -14.28
C LEU A 58 13.26 -6.21 -14.40
N ASP A 59 12.57 -6.45 -13.28
CA ASP A 59 11.12 -6.50 -13.23
C ASP A 59 10.49 -5.18 -13.71
N ASP A 60 11.02 -4.03 -13.28
CA ASP A 60 10.53 -2.70 -13.69
C ASP A 60 10.84 -2.42 -15.17
N LEU A 61 11.96 -2.90 -15.69
CA LEU A 61 12.29 -2.79 -17.11
C LEU A 61 11.33 -3.59 -17.99
N VAL A 62 10.93 -4.79 -17.53
CA VAL A 62 10.10 -5.73 -18.30
C VAL A 62 8.61 -5.44 -18.16
N LYS A 63 8.15 -5.22 -16.93
CA LYS A 63 6.73 -5.03 -16.56
C LYS A 63 6.34 -3.55 -16.53
N GLY A 64 7.32 -2.65 -16.41
CA GLY A 64 7.15 -1.20 -16.33
C GLY A 64 7.11 -0.67 -14.90
N LYS A 65 7.55 0.59 -14.69
CA LYS A 65 7.46 1.32 -13.41
C LYS A 65 6.02 1.44 -12.87
N GLU A 66 5.03 1.36 -13.77
CA GLU A 66 3.61 1.30 -13.43
C GLU A 66 3.11 -0.12 -13.12
N SER A 67 4.01 -1.09 -12.98
CA SER A 67 3.65 -2.40 -12.45
C SER A 67 3.86 -2.40 -10.94
N PHE A 68 2.86 -2.88 -10.22
CA PHE A 68 2.93 -3.10 -8.79
C PHE A 68 2.85 -4.61 -8.54
N PRO A 69 3.39 -5.12 -7.41
CA PRO A 69 3.38 -6.55 -7.15
C PRO A 69 1.95 -7.02 -6.87
N ILE A 70 1.47 -8.02 -7.62
CA ILE A 70 0.17 -8.68 -7.40
C ILE A 70 0.44 -10.05 -6.75
N PRO A 71 -0.21 -10.41 -5.62
CA PRO A 71 -1.23 -9.63 -4.92
C PRO A 71 -0.66 -8.44 -4.13
N PHE A 72 -1.32 -7.29 -4.23
CA PHE A 72 -0.94 -6.09 -3.46
C PHE A 72 -1.88 -5.90 -2.29
N SER A 73 -1.35 -5.84 -1.07
CA SER A 73 -2.14 -5.55 0.12
C SER A 73 -2.06 -4.06 0.45
N PHE A 74 -3.21 -3.39 0.47
CA PHE A 74 -3.29 -1.97 0.83
C PHE A 74 -3.61 -1.83 2.32
N GLY A 75 -2.68 -1.30 3.13
CA GLY A 75 -2.81 -1.20 4.60
C GLY A 75 -1.50 -1.49 5.36
N GLN A 76 -1.37 -0.99 6.61
CA GLN A 76 -0.12 -1.16 7.39
C GLN A 76 0.18 -2.61 7.73
N ASN A 77 1.41 -3.08 7.47
CA ASN A 77 1.75 -4.50 7.60
C ASN A 77 1.97 -5.01 9.05
N THR A 78 2.21 -4.15 10.04
CA THR A 78 2.41 -4.57 11.45
C THR A 78 1.90 -3.57 12.48
N SER A 79 1.21 -4.05 13.52
CA SER A 79 0.79 -3.23 14.67
C SER A 79 1.59 -3.61 15.91
N LYS A 80 2.24 -2.61 16.54
CA LYS A 80 2.99 -2.81 17.79
C LYS A 80 2.12 -2.73 19.05
N ILE A 81 0.82 -2.39 18.94
CA ILE A 81 0.01 -2.07 20.12
C ILE A 81 -0.18 -3.26 21.06
N TYR A 82 -0.32 -4.47 20.53
CA TYR A 82 -0.41 -5.69 21.33
C TYR A 82 0.90 -6.02 22.01
N PHE A 83 2.04 -5.82 21.33
CA PHE A 83 3.35 -5.92 21.98
C PHE A 83 3.47 -4.92 23.14
N THR A 84 3.03 -3.66 22.95
CA THR A 84 3.04 -2.66 24.01
C THR A 84 2.10 -3.01 25.17
N VAL A 85 0.83 -3.35 24.91
CA VAL A 85 -0.15 -3.74 25.95
C VAL A 85 0.32 -5.00 26.69
N PHE A 86 0.90 -5.96 25.98
CA PHE A 86 1.43 -7.18 26.57
C PHE A 86 2.66 -6.94 27.46
N VAL A 87 3.59 -6.07 27.04
CA VAL A 87 4.71 -5.64 27.88
C VAL A 87 4.17 -5.03 29.18
N LEU A 88 3.13 -4.19 29.09
CA LEU A 88 2.49 -3.61 30.28
C LEU A 88 1.82 -4.67 31.17
N LEU A 89 1.12 -5.65 30.60
CA LEU A 89 0.52 -6.76 31.36
C LEU A 89 1.57 -7.66 32.02
N THR A 90 2.69 -7.93 31.33
CA THR A 90 3.80 -8.70 31.88
C THR A 90 4.44 -7.97 33.06
N VAL A 91 4.68 -6.66 32.92
CA VAL A 91 5.19 -5.82 34.00
C VAL A 91 4.21 -5.81 35.19
N LEU A 92 2.91 -5.71 34.92
CA LEU A 92 1.87 -5.78 35.96
C LEU A 92 1.86 -7.14 36.69
N ILE A 93 1.94 -8.26 35.96
CA ILE A 93 1.98 -9.60 36.55
C ILE A 93 3.23 -9.77 37.41
N CYS A 94 4.40 -9.35 36.93
CA CYS A 94 5.64 -9.39 37.71
C CYS A 94 5.58 -8.52 38.97
N PHE A 95 4.92 -7.36 38.90
CA PHE A 95 4.70 -6.50 40.06
C PHE A 95 3.75 -7.17 41.09
N LEU A 96 2.64 -7.75 40.64
CA LEU A 96 1.68 -8.43 41.50
C LEU A 96 2.28 -9.68 42.17
N THR A 97 3.08 -10.47 41.44
CA THR A 97 3.75 -11.63 42.03
C THR A 97 4.77 -11.23 43.09
N TYR A 98 5.58 -10.20 42.83
CA TYR A 98 6.52 -9.65 43.80
C TYR A 98 5.82 -9.12 45.07
N ALA A 99 4.68 -8.45 44.92
CA ALA A 99 3.91 -7.93 46.05
C ALA A 99 3.30 -9.03 46.95
N ILE A 100 2.94 -10.19 46.38
CA ILE A 100 2.40 -11.33 47.15
C ILE A 100 3.52 -12.14 47.79
N LYS A 101 4.61 -12.41 47.07
CA LYS A 101 5.81 -13.09 47.56
C LYS A 101 7.05 -12.54 46.83
N PRO A 102 7.97 -11.84 47.53
CA PRO A 102 9.15 -11.24 46.91
C PRO A 102 10.27 -12.27 46.67
N ASP A 103 9.94 -13.37 46.00
CA ASP A 103 10.88 -14.39 45.56
C ASP A 103 11.30 -14.11 44.12
N PHE A 104 12.58 -13.82 43.93
CA PHE A 104 13.16 -13.49 42.63
C PHE A 104 13.00 -14.62 41.60
N ILE A 105 13.02 -15.89 42.04
CA ILE A 105 12.91 -17.05 41.14
C ILE A 105 11.52 -17.10 40.50
N VAL A 106 10.47 -16.77 41.26
CA VAL A 106 9.08 -16.76 40.76
C VAL A 106 8.87 -15.69 39.70
N VAL A 107 9.46 -14.50 39.89
CA VAL A 107 9.39 -13.41 38.92
C VAL A 107 10.13 -13.78 37.62
N LEU A 108 11.28 -14.44 37.72
CA LEU A 108 12.08 -14.84 36.56
C LEU A 108 11.39 -15.95 35.74
N LEU A 109 10.73 -16.91 36.40
CA LEU A 109 9.92 -17.93 35.73
C LEU A 109 8.68 -17.33 35.04
N ALA A 110 8.00 -16.37 35.68
CA ALA A 110 6.86 -15.67 35.09
C ALA A 110 7.27 -14.88 33.83
N PHE A 111 8.41 -14.19 33.87
CA PHE A 111 8.96 -13.49 32.71
C PHE A 111 9.31 -14.46 31.57
N GLY A 112 9.98 -15.57 31.89
CA GLY A 112 10.33 -16.62 30.92
C GLY A 112 9.10 -17.23 30.25
N TYR A 113 8.04 -17.52 31.01
CA TYR A 113 6.76 -17.99 30.49
C TYR A 113 6.10 -16.97 29.55
N CYS A 114 6.06 -15.70 29.95
CA CYS A 114 5.52 -14.62 29.11
C CYS A 114 6.33 -14.44 27.82
N TYR A 115 7.65 -14.53 27.89
CA TYR A 115 8.53 -14.46 26.71
C TYR A 115 8.30 -15.63 25.76
N GLY A 116 8.21 -16.86 26.29
CA GLY A 116 7.91 -18.06 25.49
C GLY A 116 6.52 -18.02 24.83
N MET A 117 5.52 -17.49 25.53
CA MET A 117 4.19 -17.23 24.96
C MET A 117 4.25 -16.26 23.77
N VAL A 118 5.05 -15.17 23.88
CA VAL A 118 5.20 -14.18 22.80
C VAL A 118 5.92 -14.74 21.58
N SER A 119 6.99 -15.50 21.78
CA SER A 119 7.72 -16.12 20.66
C SER A 119 6.84 -17.11 19.89
N LEU A 120 5.88 -17.74 20.56
CA LEU A 120 4.89 -18.63 19.94
C LEU A 120 3.74 -17.90 19.25
N ILE A 121 3.27 -16.77 19.79
CA ILE A 121 2.17 -15.99 19.18
C ILE A 121 2.65 -15.22 17.94
N GLY A 122 3.94 -14.87 17.88
CA GLY A 122 4.54 -14.11 16.78
C GLY A 122 3.94 -12.70 16.63
N PHE A 123 4.51 -11.89 15.73
CA PHE A 123 3.85 -10.66 15.29
C PHE A 123 2.65 -11.06 14.42
N ARG A 124 1.44 -11.13 14.99
CA ARG A 124 0.21 -11.45 14.24
C ARG A 124 -0.03 -10.44 13.11
N ASN A 125 -0.47 -10.96 11.96
CA ASN A 125 -0.67 -10.21 10.71
C ASN A 125 -1.70 -9.10 10.89
N PHE A 126 -1.43 -7.89 10.37
CA PHE A 126 -2.36 -6.75 10.43
C PHE A 126 -3.76 -7.01 9.85
N LYS A 127 -3.86 -7.99 8.93
CA LYS A 127 -5.09 -8.50 8.33
C LYS A 127 -6.12 -8.89 9.38
N ASP A 128 -5.68 -9.08 10.62
CA ASP A 128 -6.50 -9.35 11.77
C ASP A 128 -7.27 -8.11 12.30
N TYR A 129 -6.74 -6.90 12.19
CA TYR A 129 -7.25 -5.78 13.01
C TYR A 129 -7.71 -4.55 12.24
N TYR A 130 -7.15 -4.29 11.06
CA TYR A 130 -7.47 -3.09 10.28
C TYR A 130 -8.27 -3.44 9.03
N ASP A 131 -9.02 -2.48 8.50
CA ASP A 131 -9.62 -2.61 7.19
C ASP A 131 -8.50 -2.55 6.15
N TYR A 132 -8.42 -3.59 5.33
CA TYR A 132 -7.49 -3.71 4.24
C TYR A 132 -8.24 -4.27 3.04
N PHE A 133 -7.67 -4.05 1.86
CA PHE A 133 -8.08 -4.76 0.67
C PHE A 133 -6.86 -5.29 -0.04
N VAL A 134 -7.05 -6.35 -0.80
CA VAL A 134 -5.98 -6.96 -1.60
C VAL A 134 -6.38 -6.90 -3.06
N VAL A 135 -5.48 -6.36 -3.87
CA VAL A 135 -5.63 -6.33 -5.33
C VAL A 135 -5.04 -7.62 -5.88
N TRP A 136 -5.89 -8.44 -6.52
CA TRP A 136 -5.52 -9.71 -7.17
C TRP A 136 -5.57 -9.57 -8.69
N HIS A 137 -5.15 -10.59 -9.44
CA HIS A 137 -5.27 -10.56 -10.91
C HIS A 137 -6.72 -10.60 -11.42
N GLN A 138 -7.65 -11.13 -10.62
CA GLN A 138 -9.02 -11.42 -11.05
C GLN A 138 -10.08 -10.60 -10.29
N GLY A 139 -9.66 -9.76 -9.34
CA GLY A 139 -10.59 -8.97 -8.55
C GLY A 139 -9.96 -8.33 -7.33
N ILE A 140 -10.81 -7.69 -6.53
CA ILE A 140 -10.43 -7.07 -5.27
C ILE A 140 -10.97 -7.92 -4.13
N GLU A 141 -10.09 -8.36 -3.24
CA GLU A 141 -10.50 -9.00 -2.00
C GLU A 141 -10.74 -7.91 -0.96
N VAL A 142 -11.99 -7.83 -0.50
CA VAL A 142 -12.43 -6.86 0.50
C VAL A 142 -12.79 -7.60 1.77
N TYR A 143 -12.45 -7.01 2.91
CA TYR A 143 -12.96 -7.50 4.17
C TYR A 143 -14.47 -7.27 4.28
N SER A 144 -15.23 -8.36 4.45
CA SER A 144 -16.68 -8.33 4.63
C SER A 144 -17.02 -8.78 6.05
N GLY A 145 -16.73 -7.95 7.05
CA GLY A 145 -17.07 -8.29 8.44
C GLY A 145 -17.84 -7.23 9.20
N THR A 146 -18.16 -7.57 10.45
CA THR A 146 -19.08 -6.83 11.32
C THR A 146 -18.67 -5.37 11.51
N LYS A 147 -19.66 -4.46 11.43
CA LYS A 147 -19.54 -3.01 11.70
C LYS A 147 -18.99 -2.68 13.10
N PHE A 148 -19.06 -3.61 14.05
CA PHE A 148 -18.53 -3.44 15.40
C PHE A 148 -17.04 -3.82 15.49
N LYS A 149 -16.18 -2.84 15.78
CA LYS A 149 -14.72 -3.02 15.90
C LYS A 149 -14.32 -4.10 16.92
N LEU A 150 -15.07 -4.22 18.02
CA LEU A 150 -14.83 -5.23 19.06
C LEU A 150 -15.05 -6.66 18.53
N THR A 151 -16.14 -6.91 17.79
CA THR A 151 -16.43 -8.23 17.23
C THR A 151 -15.51 -8.56 16.07
N ALA A 152 -15.11 -7.58 15.25
CA ALA A 152 -14.10 -7.78 14.21
C ALA A 152 -12.75 -8.23 14.82
N THR A 153 -12.35 -7.61 15.93
CA THR A 153 -11.12 -7.97 16.67
C THR A 153 -11.20 -9.37 17.28
N LEU A 154 -12.36 -9.75 17.84
CA LEU A 154 -12.59 -11.10 18.38
C LEU A 154 -12.65 -12.18 17.28
N LEU A 155 -13.34 -11.91 16.17
CA LEU A 155 -13.43 -12.82 15.04
C LEU A 155 -12.06 -13.06 14.40
N SER A 156 -11.26 -12.01 14.30
CA SER A 156 -9.87 -12.11 13.89
C SER A 156 -9.03 -12.92 14.87
N PHE A 157 -9.17 -12.69 16.19
CA PHE A 157 -8.44 -13.46 17.18
C PHE A 157 -8.66 -14.98 17.02
N MET A 158 -9.88 -15.36 16.61
CA MET A 158 -10.30 -16.73 16.31
C MET A 158 -9.98 -17.22 14.88
N GLY A 159 -9.34 -16.40 14.02
CA GLY A 159 -9.07 -16.74 12.62
C GLY A 159 -10.31 -16.87 11.74
N LYS A 160 -11.46 -16.31 12.16
CA LYS A 160 -12.76 -16.41 11.48
C LYS A 160 -13.11 -15.16 10.67
N ARG A 161 -12.11 -14.32 10.36
CA ARG A 161 -12.30 -13.10 9.57
C ARG A 161 -12.66 -13.49 8.13
N LYS A 162 -13.90 -13.25 7.71
CA LYS A 162 -14.38 -13.57 6.35
C LYS A 162 -14.02 -12.45 5.37
N THR A 163 -13.40 -12.81 4.27
CA THR A 163 -13.17 -11.91 3.13
C THR A 163 -14.12 -12.26 1.99
N LYS A 164 -14.43 -11.26 1.16
CA LYS A 164 -15.25 -11.41 -0.06
C LYS A 164 -14.37 -11.04 -1.25
N GLN A 165 -14.25 -11.94 -2.21
CA GLN A 165 -13.60 -11.66 -3.49
C GLN A 165 -14.63 -10.99 -4.40
N ILE A 166 -14.32 -9.80 -4.91
CA ILE A 166 -15.16 -9.06 -5.85
C ILE A 166 -14.47 -9.09 -7.22
N PRO A 167 -14.99 -9.86 -8.20
CA PRO A 167 -14.42 -9.93 -9.55
C PRO A 167 -14.48 -8.57 -10.26
N TYR A 168 -13.49 -8.26 -11.10
CA TYR A 168 -13.47 -6.99 -11.84
C TYR A 168 -14.72 -6.77 -12.70
N ASP A 169 -15.22 -7.82 -13.35
CA ASP A 169 -16.43 -7.77 -14.18
C ASP A 169 -17.70 -7.36 -13.42
N SER A 170 -17.70 -7.49 -12.09
CA SER A 170 -18.83 -7.11 -11.23
C SER A 170 -18.75 -5.68 -10.71
N ILE A 171 -17.63 -4.99 -10.90
CA ILE A 171 -17.41 -3.62 -10.44
C ILE A 171 -17.95 -2.65 -11.49
N GLU A 172 -18.77 -1.70 -11.05
CA GLU A 172 -19.30 -0.62 -11.90
C GLU A 172 -18.37 0.60 -11.86
N SER A 173 -17.97 1.02 -10.66
CA SER A 173 -17.13 2.21 -10.48
C SER A 173 -16.31 2.17 -9.20
N LEU A 174 -15.22 2.93 -9.21
CA LEU A 174 -14.37 3.22 -8.06
C LEU A 174 -14.33 4.74 -7.87
N LYS A 175 -14.83 5.23 -6.73
CA LYS A 175 -14.83 6.66 -6.42
C LYS A 175 -13.85 6.97 -5.30
N ILE A 176 -12.91 7.87 -5.57
CA ILE A 176 -12.01 8.40 -4.56
C ILE A 176 -12.80 9.43 -3.74
N TYR A 177 -12.99 9.14 -2.46
CA TYR A 177 -13.71 9.99 -1.53
C TYR A 177 -12.79 10.51 -0.44
N PHE A 178 -12.80 11.84 -0.26
CA PHE A 178 -12.06 12.54 0.77
C PHE A 178 -13.00 13.51 1.50
N ASN A 179 -13.26 13.27 2.77
CA ASN A 179 -14.10 14.17 3.57
C ASN A 179 -13.32 15.45 3.92
N ASN A 180 -13.67 16.56 3.26
CA ASN A 180 -13.06 17.87 3.41
C ASN A 180 -13.94 18.89 4.16
N GLU A 181 -14.97 18.45 4.90
CA GLU A 181 -15.98 19.34 5.48
C GLU A 181 -15.55 20.03 6.80
N GLY A 182 -14.33 19.76 7.31
CA GLY A 182 -13.91 20.19 8.66
C GLY A 182 -12.66 21.08 8.77
N TYR A 183 -11.97 21.43 7.67
CA TYR A 183 -10.71 22.17 7.70
C TYR A 183 -10.75 23.43 6.82
N ASP A 184 -10.19 24.53 7.34
CA ASP A 184 -9.93 25.78 6.63
C ASP A 184 -8.40 26.02 6.57
N PRO A 185 -7.76 25.89 5.40
CA PRO A 185 -6.32 26.08 5.23
C PRO A 185 -5.81 27.50 5.53
N GLY A 186 -6.69 28.49 5.67
CA GLY A 186 -6.34 29.86 6.04
C GLY A 186 -6.08 30.08 7.54
N THR A 187 -6.40 29.09 8.38
CA THR A 187 -6.16 29.14 9.82
C THR A 187 -4.89 28.35 10.16
N HIS A 188 -3.92 28.96 10.85
CA HIS A 188 -2.68 28.29 11.28
C HIS A 188 -2.90 27.17 12.33
N GLU A 189 -4.13 26.70 12.53
CA GLU A 189 -4.44 25.53 13.33
C GLU A 189 -4.14 24.27 12.52
N GLY A 190 -2.85 23.95 12.43
CA GLY A 190 -2.37 22.77 11.73
C GLY A 190 -2.95 21.49 12.33
N LEU A 191 -3.86 20.84 11.59
CA LEU A 191 -4.14 19.42 11.74
C LEU A 191 -2.91 18.65 11.27
N ASN A 192 -1.94 18.56 12.18
CA ASN A 192 -0.90 17.55 12.08
C ASN A 192 -1.62 16.20 11.95
N TYR A 193 -1.49 15.51 10.83
CA TYR A 193 -1.92 14.13 10.69
C TYR A 193 -1.18 13.29 11.76
N ARG A 194 -1.80 13.15 12.93
CA ARG A 194 -1.22 12.51 14.10
C ARG A 194 -1.69 11.07 14.11
N ARG A 195 -0.71 10.16 14.12
CA ARG A 195 -0.79 8.67 14.10
C ARG A 195 -1.83 8.01 15.02
N ARG A 196 -2.54 8.76 15.90
CA ARG A 196 -3.42 8.27 16.98
C ARG A 196 -4.57 9.21 17.40
N GLN A 197 -5.02 10.18 16.60
CA GLN A 197 -6.22 10.93 17.01
C GLN A 197 -7.47 10.04 16.97
N THR A 198 -8.14 9.96 18.11
CA THR A 198 -9.26 9.04 18.35
C THR A 198 -10.54 9.66 17.79
N VAL A 199 -10.92 9.23 16.57
CA VAL A 199 -12.29 9.25 16.00
C VAL A 199 -12.96 10.63 15.76
N VAL A 200 -12.64 11.69 16.50
CA VAL A 200 -13.29 13.00 16.35
C VAL A 200 -12.46 13.89 15.43
N GLY A 201 -12.99 14.20 14.25
CA GLY A 201 -12.37 15.12 13.28
C GLY A 201 -11.37 14.51 12.29
N ARG A 202 -11.34 13.18 12.14
CA ARG A 202 -10.47 12.54 11.12
C ARG A 202 -11.10 12.68 9.74
N GLU A 203 -10.36 13.28 8.82
CA GLU A 203 -10.71 13.28 7.39
C GLU A 203 -10.78 11.82 6.90
N VAL A 204 -11.93 11.47 6.34
CA VAL A 204 -12.21 10.13 5.86
C VAL A 204 -11.67 10.04 4.44
N PHE A 205 -10.60 9.26 4.24
CA PHE A 205 -10.03 9.01 2.92
C PHE A 205 -10.24 7.55 2.50
N ASN A 206 -11.15 7.34 1.55
CA ASN A 206 -11.55 6.01 1.12
C ASN A 206 -11.69 5.90 -0.40
N LEU A 207 -11.57 4.67 -0.91
CA LEU A 207 -12.03 4.27 -2.23
C LEU A 207 -13.38 3.59 -2.06
N ILE A 208 -14.43 4.18 -2.63
CA ILE A 208 -15.78 3.61 -2.64
C ILE A 208 -15.90 2.76 -3.90
N LEU A 209 -16.05 1.45 -3.71
CA LEU A 209 -16.30 0.49 -4.77
C LEU A 209 -17.79 0.23 -4.86
N THR A 210 -18.36 0.51 -6.03
CA THR A 210 -19.76 0.24 -6.36
C THR A 210 -19.82 -0.97 -7.30
N THR A 211 -20.56 -2.01 -6.93
CA THR A 211 -20.81 -3.14 -7.84
C THR A 211 -22.00 -2.84 -8.75
N LYS A 212 -22.10 -3.56 -9.86
CA LYS A 212 -23.25 -3.49 -10.78
C LYS A 212 -24.59 -3.81 -10.08
N ASP A 213 -24.53 -4.58 -9.00
CA ASP A 213 -25.68 -4.90 -8.13
C ASP A 213 -25.99 -3.81 -7.09
N GLN A 214 -25.39 -2.62 -7.22
CA GLN A 214 -25.53 -1.48 -6.30
C GLN A 214 -25.05 -1.76 -4.86
N GLU A 215 -24.16 -2.73 -4.66
CA GLU A 215 -23.47 -2.92 -3.38
C GLU A 215 -22.28 -1.96 -3.27
N ASN A 216 -22.19 -1.26 -2.14
CA ASN A 216 -21.10 -0.31 -1.87
C ASN A 216 -20.13 -0.87 -0.84
N TYR A 217 -18.84 -0.86 -1.19
CA TYR A 217 -17.73 -1.25 -0.33
C TYR A 217 -16.81 -0.06 -0.10
N THR A 218 -16.48 0.20 1.16
CA THR A 218 -15.57 1.28 1.54
C THR A 218 -14.19 0.72 1.82
N LEU A 219 -13.21 1.09 1.02
CA LEU A 219 -11.83 0.65 1.13
C LEU A 219 -10.96 1.79 1.67
N ASN A 220 -10.18 1.54 2.71
CA ASN A 220 -9.41 2.59 3.37
C ASN A 220 -8.20 3.04 2.53
N LEU A 221 -8.03 4.36 2.35
CA LEU A 221 -6.91 4.97 1.61
C LEU A 221 -5.93 5.76 2.50
N ASP A 222 -6.01 5.67 3.82
CA ASP A 222 -5.20 6.48 4.75
C ASP A 222 -3.69 6.32 4.58
N ARG A 223 -3.26 5.25 3.91
CA ARG A 223 -1.84 5.01 3.63
C ARG A 223 -1.26 6.01 2.63
N LEU A 224 -2.10 6.63 1.82
CA LEU A 224 -1.68 7.66 0.87
C LEU A 224 -1.16 8.94 1.57
N PHE A 225 -1.53 9.21 2.82
CA PHE A 225 -0.92 10.30 3.59
C PHE A 225 0.58 10.08 3.90
N TYR A 226 1.15 8.93 3.54
CA TYR A 226 2.55 8.61 3.78
C TYR A 226 3.29 8.45 2.43
N PRO A 227 3.99 9.49 1.93
CA PRO A 227 4.70 9.44 0.65
C PRO A 227 5.76 8.33 0.55
N GLN A 228 6.32 7.90 1.68
CA GLN A 228 7.32 6.83 1.74
C GLN A 228 6.72 5.41 1.64
N SER A 229 5.39 5.29 1.73
CA SER A 229 4.71 4.00 1.70
C SER A 229 4.66 3.42 0.28
N ASP A 230 4.67 2.09 0.19
CA ASP A 230 4.51 1.41 -1.09
C ASP A 230 3.11 1.64 -1.66
N GLU A 231 2.10 1.77 -0.79
CA GLU A 231 0.74 2.14 -1.19
C GLU A 231 0.68 3.47 -1.92
N TYR A 232 1.42 4.49 -1.45
CA TYR A 232 1.53 5.77 -2.14
C TYR A 232 2.24 5.63 -3.48
N LYS A 233 3.40 4.97 -3.51
CA LYS A 233 4.21 4.79 -4.72
C LYS A 233 3.46 4.05 -5.83
N TYR A 234 2.68 3.03 -5.47
CA TYR A 234 1.95 2.20 -6.43
C TYR A 234 0.52 2.68 -6.69
N PHE A 235 0.02 3.72 -6.01
CA PHE A 235 -1.39 4.09 -6.13
C PHE A 235 -1.82 4.42 -7.56
N SER A 236 -1.06 5.26 -8.26
CA SER A 236 -1.35 5.61 -9.66
C SER A 236 -1.32 4.38 -10.56
N ALA A 237 -0.36 3.48 -10.35
CA ALA A 237 -0.25 2.21 -11.06
C ALA A 237 -1.46 1.30 -10.82
N ILE A 238 -1.95 1.22 -9.58
CA ILE A 238 -3.13 0.46 -9.21
C ILE A 238 -4.40 1.04 -9.87
N MET A 239 -4.55 2.37 -9.90
CA MET A 239 -5.68 3.00 -10.59
C MET A 239 -5.62 2.74 -12.10
N SER A 240 -4.48 2.95 -12.76
CA SER A 240 -4.31 2.63 -14.19
C SER A 240 -4.59 1.15 -14.49
N PHE A 241 -4.30 0.24 -13.55
CA PHE A 241 -4.63 -1.17 -13.67
C PHE A 241 -6.14 -1.42 -13.62
N PHE A 242 -6.89 -0.69 -12.78
CA PHE A 242 -8.36 -0.77 -12.76
C PHE A 242 -8.99 -0.18 -14.03
N GLU A 243 -8.47 0.93 -14.55
CA GLU A 243 -8.93 1.52 -15.82
C GLU A 243 -8.73 0.56 -17.00
N LYS A 244 -7.63 -0.20 -17.02
CA LYS A 244 -7.38 -1.26 -18.02
C LYS A 244 -8.39 -2.41 -17.95
N HIS A 245 -9.06 -2.61 -16.82
CA HIS A 245 -10.17 -3.54 -16.65
C HIS A 245 -11.53 -2.89 -16.92
N GLU A 246 -11.56 -1.74 -17.61
CA GLU A 246 -12.77 -0.98 -17.97
C GLU A 246 -13.57 -0.47 -16.76
N ILE A 247 -12.92 -0.35 -15.60
CA ILE A 247 -13.55 0.17 -14.38
C ILE A 247 -13.47 1.69 -14.39
N LYS A 248 -14.62 2.35 -14.26
CA LYS A 248 -14.70 3.81 -14.20
C LYS A 248 -14.12 4.32 -12.87
N ILE A 249 -13.13 5.20 -12.94
CA ILE A 249 -12.56 5.87 -11.77
C ILE A 249 -13.09 7.30 -11.67
N GLU A 250 -13.64 7.64 -10.51
CA GLU A 250 -14.12 8.99 -10.20
C GLU A 250 -13.20 9.66 -9.17
N ASP A 251 -12.40 10.61 -9.62
CA ASP A 251 -11.50 11.41 -8.78
C ASP A 251 -11.94 12.87 -8.73
N ALA A 252 -13.00 13.14 -7.96
CA ALA A 252 -13.55 14.49 -7.83
C ALA A 252 -12.55 15.49 -7.21
N TYR A 253 -11.62 14.99 -6.39
CA TYR A 253 -10.68 15.81 -5.62
C TYR A 253 -9.33 16.01 -6.32
N GLY A 254 -9.09 15.35 -7.47
CA GLY A 254 -7.81 15.46 -8.20
C GLY A 254 -6.62 14.82 -7.48
N ILE A 255 -6.87 13.81 -6.65
CA ILE A 255 -5.86 13.06 -5.90
C ILE A 255 -4.84 12.39 -6.84
N LEU A 256 -5.28 11.83 -7.97
CA LEU A 256 -4.38 11.14 -8.90
C LEU A 256 -3.38 12.10 -9.55
N THR A 257 -3.84 13.30 -9.89
CA THR A 257 -2.98 14.36 -10.37
C THR A 257 -2.04 14.85 -9.27
N ALA A 258 -2.53 14.96 -8.03
CA ALA A 258 -1.74 15.40 -6.89
C ALA A 258 -0.57 14.45 -6.59
N ILE A 259 -0.83 13.15 -6.53
CA ILE A 259 0.17 12.11 -6.30
C ILE A 259 1.22 12.10 -7.41
N SER A 260 0.78 12.21 -8.67
CA SER A 260 1.67 12.18 -9.84
C SER A 260 2.57 13.41 -9.94
N GLY A 261 2.15 14.55 -9.41
CA GLY A 261 2.92 15.79 -9.39
C GLY A 261 3.71 16.04 -8.09
N GLU A 262 3.76 15.05 -7.19
CA GLU A 262 4.40 15.14 -5.86
C GLU A 262 3.91 16.32 -5.00
N TYR A 263 2.63 16.70 -5.14
CA TYR A 263 2.01 17.76 -4.35
C TYR A 263 1.54 17.26 -2.97
N ASP A 264 1.36 18.17 -2.02
CA ASP A 264 0.67 17.83 -0.77
C ASP A 264 -0.78 17.43 -1.09
N LEU A 265 -1.11 16.17 -0.78
CA LEU A 265 -2.43 15.57 -0.98
C LEU A 265 -3.54 16.37 -0.30
N ILE A 266 -3.26 16.90 0.89
CA ILE A 266 -4.23 17.68 1.65
C ILE A 266 -4.49 18.99 0.90
N GLU A 267 -3.42 19.71 0.55
CA GLU A 267 -3.56 20.97 -0.17
C GLU A 267 -4.30 20.79 -1.52
N ALA A 268 -4.01 19.71 -2.25
CA ALA A 268 -4.70 19.40 -3.50
C ALA A 268 -6.19 19.10 -3.31
N ALA A 269 -6.56 18.32 -2.30
CA ALA A 269 -7.95 17.99 -2.01
C ALA A 269 -8.80 19.21 -1.61
N TYR A 270 -8.17 20.23 -1.01
CA TYR A 270 -8.83 21.48 -0.61
C TYR A 270 -8.85 22.58 -1.69
N ARG A 271 -7.93 22.55 -2.67
CA ARG A 271 -7.88 23.54 -3.77
C ARG A 271 -9.06 23.47 -4.76
N LYS A 272 -9.78 22.35 -4.82
CA LYS A 272 -10.88 22.11 -5.79
C LYS A 272 -12.31 22.33 -5.24
N ARG A 273 -12.47 23.09 -4.14
CA ARG A 273 -13.79 23.52 -3.69
C ARG A 273 -14.48 24.44 -4.68
#